data_AF-P05467-F1
#
_entry.id   AF-P05467-F1
#
_cell.length_a   1.000
_cell.length_b   1.000
_cell.length_c   1.000
_cell.angle_alpha   90.00
_cell.angle_beta   90.00
_cell.angle_gamma   90.00
#
_symmetry.space_group_name_H-M   'P 1'
#
loop_
_entity.id
_entity.type
_entity.pdbx_description
1 polymer ?
#
loop_
_entity_poly.entity_id
_entity_poly.type
_entity_poly.pdbx_seq_one_letter_code
_entity_poly.pdbx_strand_id
1 'polypeptide(L)'
;MSYIDYLAYTGNTTFYDRFDGDLTSEHRIKCIINGCLINIMFSIRTIKEFPEEIKICQAAVSKFLTCGYVNDYLIEKYPPFYLWHKRFCDYDIYKMLMEKHPKLNYTVAKAAIMQRYNDLYFSFDFQPEEELIMTAALTENTEIYEDQINKAKKLGYCYSYLDYDNYCIKEEPGIEEIPDIEPKFNPFYVYVESGSKMEDVEYAVVNLVEEFKYLQMVYDMSKI
;
A
#
# COMPACT_ATOMS: atom_id res chain seq x y z
N MET A 1 1.80 -24.12 -7.73
CA MET A 1 1.07 -23.54 -6.58
C MET A 1 0.32 -24.68 -5.90
N SER A 2 0.49 -24.87 -4.58
CA SER A 2 -0.30 -25.88 -3.85
C SER A 2 -1.75 -25.41 -3.68
N TYR A 3 -2.67 -26.31 -3.30
CA TYR A 3 -4.06 -25.92 -3.05
C TYR A 3 -4.18 -24.92 -1.89
N ILE A 4 -3.37 -25.07 -0.83
CA ILE A 4 -3.33 -24.13 0.30
C ILE A 4 -2.83 -22.76 -0.17
N ASP A 5 -1.76 -22.72 -0.97
CA ASP A 5 -1.23 -21.46 -1.50
C ASP A 5 -2.24 -20.78 -2.45
N TYR A 6 -3.04 -21.56 -3.19
CA TYR A 6 -4.12 -21.02 -4.02
C TYR A 6 -5.24 -20.38 -3.17
N LEU A 7 -5.64 -21.02 -2.07
CA LEU A 7 -6.61 -20.44 -1.13
C LEU A 7 -6.09 -19.15 -0.51
N ALA A 8 -4.81 -19.13 -0.10
CA ALA A 8 -4.15 -17.91 0.37
C ALA A 8 -4.14 -16.84 -0.72
N TYR A 9 -3.68 -17.17 -1.92
CA TYR A 9 -3.57 -16.26 -3.05
C TYR A 9 -4.90 -15.59 -3.40
N THR A 10 -6.01 -16.33 -3.33
CA THR A 10 -7.35 -15.81 -3.65
C THR A 10 -8.03 -15.09 -2.48
N GLY A 11 -7.41 -15.05 -1.30
CA GLY A 11 -8.01 -14.47 -0.10
C GLY A 11 -9.21 -15.28 0.41
N ASN A 12 -9.19 -16.59 0.20
CA ASN A 12 -10.27 -17.47 0.67
C ASN A 12 -10.07 -17.80 2.16
N THR A 13 -11.04 -17.43 3.01
CA THR A 13 -10.93 -17.63 4.47
C THR A 13 -10.93 -19.09 4.91
N THR A 14 -11.29 -20.05 4.05
CA THR A 14 -11.11 -21.49 4.31
C THR A 14 -9.64 -21.92 4.29
N PHE A 15 -8.73 -21.05 3.85
CA PHE A 15 -7.28 -21.21 3.98
C PHE A 15 -6.88 -21.58 5.41
N TYR A 16 -7.36 -20.83 6.40
CA TYR A 16 -6.96 -20.99 7.80
C TYR A 16 -7.41 -22.32 8.40
N ASP A 17 -8.51 -22.90 7.90
CA ASP A 17 -9.00 -24.19 8.37
C ASP A 17 -8.12 -25.35 7.86
N ARG A 18 -7.22 -25.07 6.91
CA ARG A 18 -6.31 -26.01 6.26
C ARG A 18 -4.84 -25.62 6.43
N PHE A 19 -4.58 -24.48 7.06
CA PHE A 19 -3.24 -23.94 7.21
C PHE A 19 -2.49 -24.77 8.25
N ASP A 20 -1.29 -25.22 7.89
CA ASP A 20 -0.44 -26.09 8.70
C ASP A 20 0.49 -25.33 9.66
N GLY A 21 0.41 -23.99 9.68
CA GLY A 21 1.29 -23.15 10.48
C GLY A 21 2.62 -22.81 9.81
N ASP A 22 2.92 -23.38 8.64
CA ASP A 22 4.21 -23.17 7.99
C ASP A 22 4.23 -21.87 7.17
N LEU A 23 4.98 -20.88 7.65
CA LEU A 23 5.29 -19.63 6.97
C LEU A 23 6.74 -19.55 6.46
N THR A 24 7.50 -20.65 6.46
CA THR A 24 8.90 -20.65 5.99
C THR A 24 9.02 -20.47 4.48
N SER A 25 7.94 -20.72 3.73
CA SER A 25 7.89 -20.55 2.29
C SER A 25 7.61 -19.11 1.89
N GLU A 26 8.61 -18.46 1.27
CA GLU A 26 8.46 -17.12 0.69
C GLU A 26 7.33 -17.05 -0.34
N HIS A 27 7.13 -18.11 -1.13
CA HIS A 27 6.03 -18.21 -2.08
C HIS A 27 4.68 -18.13 -1.36
N ARG A 28 4.54 -18.83 -0.22
CA ARG A 28 3.30 -18.82 0.55
C ARG A 28 3.04 -17.45 1.17
N ILE A 29 4.07 -16.79 1.71
CA ILE A 29 3.95 -15.40 2.20
C ILE A 29 3.41 -14.49 1.10
N LYS A 30 3.96 -14.57 -0.12
CA LYS A 30 3.48 -13.80 -1.28
C LYS A 30 2.02 -14.12 -1.63
N CYS A 31 1.60 -15.37 -1.52
CA CYS A 31 0.19 -15.76 -1.69
C CYS A 31 -0.71 -15.13 -0.60
N ILE A 32 -0.32 -15.19 0.67
CA ILE A 32 -1.09 -14.58 1.77
C ILE A 32 -1.20 -13.07 1.58
N ILE A 33 -0.09 -12.39 1.25
CA ILE A 33 -0.10 -10.95 0.95
C ILE A 33 -1.10 -10.62 -0.16
N ASN A 34 -1.07 -11.35 -1.29
CA ASN A 34 -2.03 -11.14 -2.37
C ASN A 34 -3.48 -11.38 -1.93
N GLY A 35 -3.71 -12.39 -1.08
CA GLY A 35 -5.00 -12.67 -0.46
C GLY A 35 -5.52 -11.51 0.38
N CYS A 36 -4.66 -10.91 1.21
CA CYS A 36 -5.00 -9.72 1.99
C CYS A 36 -5.46 -8.58 1.07
N LEU A 37 -4.69 -8.28 0.03
CA LEU A 37 -5.00 -7.16 -0.88
C LEU A 37 -6.31 -7.36 -1.66
N ILE A 38 -6.78 -8.61 -1.82
CA ILE A 38 -8.06 -8.92 -2.48
C ILE A 38 -9.22 -8.85 -1.48
N ASN A 39 -9.10 -9.51 -0.34
CA ASN A 39 -10.24 -9.80 0.53
C ASN A 39 -10.07 -9.20 1.94
N ILE A 40 -11.00 -8.32 2.31
CA ILE A 40 -11.00 -7.64 3.61
C ILE A 40 -11.20 -8.62 4.78
N MET A 41 -12.08 -9.61 4.64
CA MET A 41 -12.31 -10.63 5.65
C MET A 41 -11.10 -11.53 5.83
N PHE A 42 -10.40 -11.83 4.74
CA PHE A 42 -9.13 -12.53 4.80
C PHE A 42 -8.10 -11.71 5.58
N SER A 43 -7.89 -10.44 5.20
CA SER A 43 -6.97 -9.50 5.88
C SER A 43 -7.22 -9.38 7.38
N ILE A 44 -8.49 -9.26 7.75
CA ILE A 44 -8.95 -9.24 9.15
C ILE A 44 -8.51 -10.48 9.91
N ARG A 45 -8.69 -11.68 9.32
CA ARG A 45 -8.27 -12.91 9.97
C ARG A 45 -6.74 -12.99 9.99
N THR A 46 -6.08 -12.56 8.91
CA THR A 46 -4.63 -12.60 8.78
C THR A 46 -3.91 -11.82 9.87
N ILE A 47 -4.35 -10.59 10.14
CA ILE A 47 -3.68 -9.74 11.13
C ILE A 47 -3.82 -10.29 12.56
N LYS A 48 -4.88 -11.09 12.83
CA LYS A 48 -5.08 -11.78 14.11
C LYS A 48 -4.21 -13.04 14.22
N GLU A 49 -4.12 -13.81 13.15
CA GLU A 49 -3.40 -15.09 13.14
C GLU A 49 -1.87 -14.90 13.06
N PHE A 50 -1.41 -13.85 12.36
CA PHE A 50 0.01 -13.61 12.10
C PHE A 50 0.46 -12.19 12.50
N PRO A 51 0.26 -11.74 13.75
CA PRO A 51 0.55 -10.36 14.16
C PRO A 51 2.04 -10.01 14.14
N GLU A 52 2.92 -11.01 14.14
CA GLU A 52 4.39 -10.86 14.07
C GLU A 52 4.91 -10.77 12.63
N GLU A 53 4.09 -11.14 11.64
CA GLU A 53 4.48 -11.17 10.23
C GLU A 53 4.24 -9.81 9.58
N ILE A 54 5.16 -8.88 9.83
CA ILE A 54 5.04 -7.46 9.45
C ILE A 54 4.58 -7.28 8.00
N LYS A 55 5.24 -7.97 7.05
CA LYS A 55 4.92 -7.87 5.60
C LYS A 55 3.46 -8.24 5.28
N ILE A 56 2.94 -9.24 5.98
CA ILE A 56 1.56 -9.70 5.83
C ILE A 56 0.60 -8.68 6.47
N CYS A 57 0.92 -8.18 7.66
CA CYS A 57 0.13 -7.16 8.34
C CYS A 57 0.08 -5.84 7.56
N GLN A 58 1.18 -5.42 6.94
CA GLN A 58 1.22 -4.22 6.08
C GLN A 58 0.23 -4.34 4.91
N ALA A 59 0.16 -5.51 4.27
CA ALA A 59 -0.81 -5.77 3.21
C ALA A 59 -2.26 -5.73 3.71
N ALA A 60 -2.53 -6.27 4.90
CA ALA A 60 -3.84 -6.17 5.54
C ALA A 60 -4.23 -4.72 5.84
N VAL A 61 -3.32 -3.92 6.40
CA VAL A 61 -3.55 -2.49 6.67
C VAL A 61 -3.75 -1.70 5.37
N SER A 62 -3.00 -2.00 4.31
CA SER A 62 -3.27 -1.43 2.98
C SER A 62 -4.70 -1.73 2.53
N LYS A 63 -5.18 -2.97 2.70
CA LYS A 63 -6.57 -3.32 2.36
C LYS A 63 -7.57 -2.53 3.19
N PHE A 64 -7.34 -2.36 4.49
CA PHE A 64 -8.21 -1.60 5.38
C PHE A 64 -8.40 -0.17 4.87
N LEU A 65 -7.29 0.50 4.53
CA LEU A 65 -7.30 1.86 3.99
C LEU A 65 -8.06 1.97 2.66
N THR A 66 -7.83 1.04 1.72
CA THR A 66 -8.56 1.03 0.43
C THR A 66 -10.05 0.72 0.57
N CYS A 67 -10.47 0.21 1.73
CA CYS A 67 -11.87 0.01 2.12
C CYS A 67 -12.43 1.15 2.99
N GLY A 68 -11.67 2.22 3.21
CA GLY A 68 -12.11 3.38 4.00
C GLY A 68 -11.86 3.26 5.51
N TYR A 69 -11.21 2.20 5.98
CA TYR A 69 -10.93 1.99 7.39
C TYR A 69 -9.55 2.55 7.76
N VAL A 70 -9.56 3.64 8.52
CA VAL A 70 -8.37 4.33 9.00
C VAL A 70 -8.18 4.04 10.49
N ASN A 71 -6.97 3.64 10.88
CA ASN A 71 -6.57 3.45 12.26
C ASN A 71 -5.08 3.80 12.43
N ASP A 72 -4.79 4.90 13.11
CA ASP A 72 -3.44 5.46 13.22
C ASP A 72 -2.47 4.50 13.93
N TYR A 73 -2.93 3.74 14.93
CA TYR A 73 -2.14 2.72 15.62
C TYR A 73 -1.69 1.61 14.65
N LEU A 74 -2.61 1.09 13.84
CA LEU A 74 -2.28 0.05 12.86
C LEU A 74 -1.38 0.58 11.75
N ILE A 75 -1.59 1.81 11.30
CA ILE A 75 -0.72 2.47 10.31
C ILE A 75 0.69 2.65 10.88
N GLU A 76 0.80 3.06 12.14
CA GLU A 76 2.10 3.25 12.79
C GLU A 76 2.82 1.92 13.02
N LYS A 77 2.09 0.90 13.50
CA LYS A 77 2.63 -0.43 13.79
C LYS A 77 2.96 -1.24 12.54
N TYR A 78 2.15 -1.13 11.50
CA TYR A 78 2.29 -1.86 10.24
C TYR A 78 2.16 -0.88 9.06
N PRO A 79 3.22 -0.08 8.77
CA PRO A 79 3.19 0.94 7.73
C PRO A 79 2.76 0.36 6.37
N PRO A 80 1.61 0.77 5.82
CA PRO A 80 1.09 0.19 4.58
C PRO A 80 2.00 0.51 3.40
N PHE A 81 2.26 -0.49 2.56
CA PHE A 81 3.09 -0.33 1.36
C PHE A 81 2.28 -0.47 0.06
N TYR A 82 1.16 -1.20 0.05
CA TYR A 82 0.42 -1.53 -1.17
C TYR A 82 -0.78 -0.62 -1.43
N LEU A 83 -0.60 0.70 -1.33
CA LEU A 83 -1.70 1.65 -1.48
C LEU A 83 -2.20 1.81 -2.92
N TRP A 84 -1.48 1.28 -3.90
CA TRP A 84 -1.81 1.36 -5.33
C TRP A 84 -2.24 0.01 -5.95
N HIS A 85 -2.42 -1.04 -5.15
CA HIS A 85 -2.68 -2.39 -5.66
C HIS A 85 -4.18 -2.71 -5.69
N LYS A 86 -4.71 -3.04 -6.88
CA LYS A 86 -6.10 -3.47 -7.18
C LYS A 86 -7.20 -2.44 -6.92
N ARG A 87 -7.16 -1.77 -5.78
CA ARG A 87 -8.09 -0.73 -5.37
C ARG A 87 -7.32 0.44 -4.79
N PHE A 88 -7.87 1.62 -4.94
CA PHE A 88 -7.30 2.86 -4.42
C PHE A 88 -8.17 3.40 -3.29
N CYS A 89 -7.53 4.11 -2.36
CA CYS A 89 -8.23 4.92 -1.37
C CYS A 89 -8.86 6.16 -2.05
N ASP A 90 -9.82 6.76 -1.36
CA ASP A 90 -10.34 8.08 -1.72
C ASP A 90 -9.28 9.16 -1.51
N TYR A 91 -9.41 10.27 -2.25
CA TYR A 91 -8.52 11.43 -2.18
C TYR A 91 -8.25 11.90 -0.74
N ASP A 92 -9.30 12.02 0.08
CA ASP A 92 -9.19 12.53 1.45
C ASP A 92 -8.35 11.61 2.35
N ILE A 93 -8.39 10.29 2.12
CA ILE A 93 -7.55 9.34 2.85
C ILE A 93 -6.09 9.55 2.47
N TYR A 94 -5.77 9.68 1.19
CA TYR A 94 -4.39 9.95 0.78
C TYR A 94 -3.87 11.28 1.31
N LYS A 95 -4.68 12.34 1.24
CA LYS A 95 -4.33 13.63 1.84
C LYS A 95 -4.03 13.51 3.32
N MET A 96 -4.92 12.85 4.08
CA MET A 96 -4.72 12.61 5.51
C MET A 96 -3.45 11.80 5.79
N LEU A 97 -3.16 10.76 4.99
CA LEU A 97 -1.94 9.97 5.14
C LEU A 97 -0.69 10.81 4.89
N MET A 98 -0.66 11.66 3.87
CA MET A 98 0.50 12.52 3.60
C MET A 98 0.71 13.57 4.70
N GLU A 99 -0.37 14.12 5.26
CA GLU A 99 -0.31 15.12 6.33
C GLU A 99 0.09 14.51 7.69
N LYS A 100 -0.45 13.34 8.04
CA LYS A 100 -0.26 12.73 9.37
C LYS A 100 0.88 11.71 9.45
N HIS A 101 1.18 11.04 8.35
CA HIS A 101 2.15 9.96 8.29
C HIS A 101 3.18 10.22 7.19
N PRO A 102 4.04 11.25 7.34
CA PRO A 102 4.98 11.68 6.29
C PRO A 102 5.94 10.57 5.84
N LYS A 103 6.18 9.56 6.71
CA LYS A 103 6.93 8.35 6.38
C LYS A 103 6.33 7.54 5.22
N LEU A 104 5.05 7.75 4.87
CA LEU A 104 4.33 7.07 3.79
C LEU A 104 4.30 7.87 2.49
N ASN A 105 4.85 9.08 2.47
CA ASN A 105 4.62 10.05 1.39
C ASN A 105 4.91 9.51 0.00
N TYR A 106 6.01 8.79 -0.23
CA TYR A 106 6.35 8.24 -1.54
C TYR A 106 5.42 7.11 -1.98
N THR A 107 4.95 6.29 -1.03
CA THR A 107 3.94 5.26 -1.31
C THR A 107 2.61 5.89 -1.68
N VAL A 108 2.19 6.93 -0.96
CA VAL A 108 0.96 7.66 -1.23
C VAL A 108 1.07 8.45 -2.54
N ALA A 109 2.22 9.06 -2.83
CA ALA A 109 2.48 9.80 -4.06
C ALA A 109 2.34 8.91 -5.29
N LYS A 110 2.93 7.70 -5.25
CA LYS A 110 2.75 6.72 -6.32
C LYS A 110 1.27 6.44 -6.60
N ALA A 111 0.49 6.18 -5.55
CA ALA A 111 -0.95 5.95 -5.70
C ALA A 111 -1.70 7.18 -6.23
N ALA A 112 -1.33 8.38 -5.79
CA ALA A 112 -1.89 9.65 -6.27
C ALA A 112 -1.59 9.89 -7.76
N ILE A 113 -0.37 9.60 -8.23
CA ILE A 113 0.00 9.69 -9.65
C ILE A 113 -0.89 8.76 -10.49
N MET A 114 -1.06 7.51 -10.03
CA MET A 114 -1.90 6.52 -10.71
C MET A 114 -3.38 6.92 -10.77
N GLN A 115 -3.86 7.64 -9.76
CA GLN A 115 -5.22 8.20 -9.73
C GLN A 115 -5.35 9.60 -10.37
N ARG A 116 -4.25 10.16 -10.88
CA ARG A 116 -4.20 11.53 -11.44
C ARG A 116 -4.64 12.60 -10.44
N TYR A 117 -4.35 12.41 -9.15
CA TYR A 117 -4.50 13.42 -8.10
C TYR A 117 -3.30 14.37 -8.11
N ASN A 118 -3.12 15.06 -9.24
CA ASN A 118 -1.96 15.93 -9.48
C ASN A 118 -1.89 17.08 -8.47
N ASP A 119 -3.04 17.66 -8.13
CA ASP A 119 -3.16 18.71 -7.12
C ASP A 119 -2.63 18.26 -5.75
N LEU A 120 -2.95 17.02 -5.36
CA LEU A 120 -2.42 16.44 -4.12
C LEU A 120 -0.90 16.23 -4.23
N TYR A 121 -0.41 15.66 -5.33
CA TYR A 121 1.03 15.50 -5.54
C TYR A 121 1.77 16.84 -5.45
N PHE A 122 1.30 17.88 -6.14
CA PHE A 122 1.93 19.21 -6.16
C PHE A 122 1.76 20.00 -4.86
N SER A 123 0.89 19.57 -3.94
CA SER A 123 0.82 20.16 -2.60
C SER A 123 2.00 19.79 -1.70
N PHE A 124 2.84 18.83 -2.11
CA PHE A 124 4.05 18.41 -1.42
C PHE A 124 5.29 18.54 -2.33
N ASP A 125 6.43 18.90 -1.75
CA ASP A 125 7.69 19.04 -2.49
C ASP A 125 8.47 17.72 -2.58
N PHE A 126 8.01 16.82 -3.44
CA PHE A 126 8.69 15.55 -3.68
C PHE A 126 10.04 15.75 -4.38
N GLN A 127 11.06 15.05 -3.88
CA GLN A 127 12.34 14.91 -4.56
C GLN A 127 12.17 14.06 -5.83
N PRO A 128 13.10 14.17 -6.80
CA PRO A 128 13.06 13.31 -7.97
C PRO A 128 13.28 11.86 -7.53
N GLU A 129 12.30 11.00 -7.73
CA GLU A 129 12.28 9.62 -7.27
C GLU A 129 12.00 8.69 -8.47
N GLU A 130 12.77 7.62 -8.55
CA GLU A 130 12.77 6.68 -9.67
C GLU A 130 11.36 6.12 -9.94
N GLU A 131 10.68 5.63 -8.92
CA GLU A 131 9.36 5.03 -9.08
C GLU A 131 8.27 6.06 -9.43
N LEU A 132 8.34 7.29 -8.91
CA LEU A 132 7.42 8.37 -9.28
C LEU A 132 7.61 8.74 -10.76
N ILE A 133 8.86 8.81 -11.25
CA ILE A 133 9.18 9.00 -12.67
C ILE A 133 8.58 7.87 -13.50
N MET A 134 8.89 6.62 -13.15
CA MET A 134 8.40 5.43 -13.87
C MET A 134 6.87 5.38 -13.86
N THR A 135 6.24 5.59 -12.71
CA THR A 135 4.78 5.57 -12.57
C THR A 135 4.14 6.67 -13.42
N ALA A 136 4.67 7.89 -13.40
CA ALA A 136 4.15 8.99 -14.21
C ALA A 136 4.31 8.71 -15.72
N ALA A 137 5.45 8.15 -16.14
CA ALA A 137 5.67 7.75 -17.53
C ALA A 137 4.68 6.66 -17.98
N LEU A 138 4.50 5.62 -17.16
CA LEU A 138 3.67 4.46 -17.49
C LEU A 138 2.16 4.74 -17.40
N THR A 139 1.77 5.81 -16.70
CA THR A 139 0.37 6.26 -16.60
C THR A 139 0.05 7.44 -17.52
N GLU A 140 1.02 7.91 -18.33
CA GLU A 140 0.90 9.12 -19.15
C GLU A 140 0.46 10.35 -18.34
N ASN A 141 1.09 10.53 -17.19
CA ASN A 141 0.96 11.73 -16.38
C ASN A 141 2.12 12.68 -16.70
N THR A 142 2.01 13.36 -17.85
CA THR A 142 3.10 14.18 -18.40
C THR A 142 3.52 15.32 -17.48
N GLU A 143 2.58 15.93 -16.76
CA GLU A 143 2.87 17.04 -15.84
C GLU A 143 3.81 16.62 -14.70
N ILE A 144 3.50 15.49 -14.05
CA ILE A 144 4.34 14.96 -12.96
C ILE A 144 5.65 14.37 -13.51
N TYR A 145 5.59 13.69 -14.66
CA TYR A 145 6.78 13.16 -15.32
C TYR A 145 7.79 14.27 -15.63
N GLU A 146 7.33 15.38 -16.22
CA GLU A 146 8.17 16.54 -16.52
C GLU A 146 8.73 17.20 -15.26
N ASP A 147 7.94 17.37 -14.20
CA ASP A 147 8.41 17.89 -12.90
C ASP A 147 9.57 17.04 -12.36
N GLN A 148 9.35 15.73 -12.27
CA GLN A 148 10.31 14.78 -11.71
C GLN A 148 11.58 14.68 -12.56
N ILE A 149 11.47 14.59 -13.89
CA ILE A 149 12.63 14.56 -14.79
C ILE A 149 13.42 15.86 -14.73
N ASN A 150 12.75 17.01 -14.66
CA ASN A 150 13.44 18.30 -14.56
C ASN A 150 14.17 18.45 -13.22
N LYS A 151 13.57 17.97 -12.12
CA LYS A 151 14.24 17.89 -10.81
C LYS A 151 15.45 16.94 -10.86
N ALA A 152 15.30 15.76 -11.44
CA ALA A 152 16.37 14.77 -11.56
C ALA A 152 17.55 15.31 -12.38
N LYS A 153 17.26 15.91 -13.55
CA LYS A 153 18.28 16.53 -14.42
C LYS A 153 19.06 17.65 -13.73
N LYS A 154 18.42 18.43 -12.86
CA LYS A 154 19.10 19.48 -12.07
C LYS A 154 20.08 18.90 -11.05
N LEU A 155 19.75 17.75 -10.46
CA LEU A 155 20.62 17.06 -9.50
C LEU A 155 21.66 16.16 -10.18
N GLY A 156 21.37 15.67 -11.39
CA GLY A 156 22.16 14.67 -12.12
C GLY A 156 21.83 13.22 -11.76
N TYR A 157 20.82 13.00 -10.90
CA TYR A 157 20.39 11.68 -10.43
C TYR A 157 18.94 11.75 -9.91
N CYS A 158 18.35 10.60 -9.61
CA CYS A 158 17.11 10.50 -8.81
C CYS A 158 17.34 9.63 -7.57
N TYR A 159 16.41 9.71 -6.63
CA TYR A 159 16.40 8.91 -5.42
C TYR A 159 15.62 7.61 -5.63
N SER A 160 15.97 6.58 -4.88
CA SER A 160 15.19 5.34 -4.76
C SER A 160 14.73 5.17 -3.31
N TYR A 161 13.51 5.63 -3.03
CA TYR A 161 12.91 5.56 -1.68
C TYR A 161 12.16 4.25 -1.44
N LEU A 162 11.53 3.67 -2.47
CA LEU A 162 10.67 2.49 -2.31
C LEU A 162 11.50 1.20 -2.37
N ASP A 163 11.46 0.39 -1.31
CA ASP A 163 12.07 -0.92 -1.25
C ASP A 163 11.01 -2.02 -1.47
N TYR A 164 10.99 -2.56 -2.68
CA TYR A 164 10.05 -3.62 -3.05
C TYR A 164 10.40 -4.99 -2.47
N ASP A 165 11.65 -5.24 -2.09
CA ASP A 165 12.02 -6.52 -1.50
C ASP A 165 11.60 -6.58 -0.02
N ASN A 166 11.62 -5.41 0.64
CA ASN A 166 11.28 -5.27 2.05
C ASN A 166 9.89 -4.66 2.32
N TYR A 167 9.19 -4.20 1.28
CA TYR A 167 7.87 -3.55 1.39
C TYR A 167 7.89 -2.35 2.34
N CYS A 168 8.91 -1.51 2.20
CA CYS A 168 9.09 -0.34 3.06
C CYS A 168 9.61 0.87 2.27
N ILE A 169 9.62 2.01 2.95
CA ILE A 169 10.23 3.24 2.47
C ILE A 169 11.57 3.37 3.20
N LYS A 170 12.66 3.53 2.45
CA LYS A 170 14.01 3.67 3.00
C LYS A 170 14.15 5.03 3.69
N GLU A 171 14.71 5.04 4.89
CA GLU A 171 15.08 6.29 5.59
C GLU A 171 16.22 7.00 4.85
N GLU A 172 17.19 6.22 4.37
CA GLU A 172 18.27 6.66 3.49
C GLU A 172 17.99 6.16 2.07
N PRO A 173 17.47 7.02 1.16
CA PRO A 173 17.19 6.61 -0.20
C PRO A 173 18.47 6.25 -0.96
N GLY A 174 18.35 5.30 -1.88
CA GLY A 174 19.40 5.05 -2.88
C GLY A 174 19.55 6.24 -3.83
N ILE A 175 20.69 6.30 -4.53
CA ILE A 175 20.91 7.23 -5.63
C ILE A 175 20.98 6.38 -6.89
N GLU A 176 20.11 6.69 -7.86
CA GLU A 176 20.00 5.98 -9.12
C GLU A 176 20.26 6.93 -10.30
N GLU A 177 20.66 6.35 -11.43
CA GLU A 177 20.70 7.09 -12.68
C GLU A 177 19.29 7.49 -13.12
N ILE A 178 19.17 8.62 -13.83
CA ILE A 178 17.88 9.10 -14.32
C ILE A 178 17.33 8.07 -15.32
N PRO A 179 16.12 7.52 -15.11
CA PRO A 179 15.57 6.51 -15.99
C PRO A 179 15.43 7.03 -17.43
N ASP A 180 15.99 6.30 -18.40
CA ASP A 180 15.77 6.54 -19.82
C ASP A 180 14.46 5.85 -20.26
N ILE A 181 13.33 6.44 -19.85
CA ILE A 181 11.99 5.93 -20.14
C ILE A 181 11.21 6.96 -20.97
N GLU A 182 10.67 6.53 -22.11
CA GLU A 182 9.70 7.35 -22.83
C GLU A 182 8.30 7.16 -22.22
N PRO A 183 7.56 8.25 -21.90
CA PRO A 183 6.18 8.15 -21.45
C PRO A 183 5.33 7.39 -22.44
N LYS A 184 4.74 6.28 -21.98
CA LYS A 184 3.90 5.41 -22.79
C LYS A 184 2.93 4.68 -21.88
N PHE A 185 1.64 4.79 -22.17
CA PHE A 185 0.63 4.13 -21.37
C PHE A 185 0.86 2.62 -21.31
N ASN A 186 0.98 2.10 -20.09
CA ASN A 186 0.97 0.68 -19.82
C ASN A 186 -0.32 0.31 -19.08
N PRO A 187 -1.27 -0.39 -19.72
CA PRO A 187 -2.53 -0.75 -19.08
C PRO A 187 -2.35 -1.65 -17.85
N PHE A 188 -1.23 -2.38 -17.75
CA PHE A 188 -0.94 -3.20 -16.57
C PHE A 188 -0.53 -2.37 -15.33
N TYR A 189 -0.25 -1.09 -15.51
CA TYR A 189 0.06 -0.16 -14.43
C TYR A 189 -1.17 0.57 -13.87
N VAL A 190 -2.37 0.36 -14.44
CA VAL A 190 -3.62 0.93 -13.91
C VAL A 190 -4.57 -0.21 -13.58
N TYR A 191 -4.67 -0.55 -12.29
CA TYR A 191 -5.62 -1.56 -11.82
C TYR A 191 -6.99 -0.94 -11.60
N VAL A 192 -7.97 -1.32 -12.42
CA VAL A 192 -9.37 -0.95 -12.21
C VAL A 192 -10.09 -2.19 -11.68
N GLU A 193 -10.38 -2.27 -10.37
CA GLU A 193 -11.27 -3.31 -9.86
C GLU A 193 -12.73 -3.01 -10.21
N SER A 194 -13.36 -3.99 -10.85
CA SER A 194 -14.81 -4.11 -10.99
C SER A 194 -15.46 -4.19 -9.61
N GLY A 195 -16.35 -3.24 -9.30
CA GLY A 195 -16.95 -3.07 -7.98
C GLY A 195 -17.60 -4.33 -7.41
N SER A 196 -17.02 -4.85 -6.34
CA SER A 196 -17.72 -5.72 -5.40
C SER A 196 -18.44 -4.85 -4.35
N LYS A 197 -19.75 -5.04 -4.23
CA LYS A 197 -20.64 -4.31 -3.31
C LYS A 197 -20.24 -4.52 -1.85
N MET A 198 -20.30 -3.43 -1.09
CA MET A 198 -19.72 -3.22 0.24
C MET A 198 -20.60 -3.75 1.41
N GLU A 199 -21.75 -4.35 1.10
CA GLU A 199 -22.83 -4.61 2.08
C GLU A 199 -22.51 -5.73 3.09
N ASP A 200 -21.65 -6.71 2.78
CA ASP A 200 -21.31 -7.81 3.72
C ASP A 200 -20.12 -7.48 4.66
N VAL A 201 -19.48 -6.32 4.48
CA VAL A 201 -18.26 -5.92 5.19
C VAL A 201 -18.56 -5.22 6.52
N GLU A 202 -19.70 -4.55 6.63
CA GLU A 202 -20.00 -3.67 7.77
C GLU A 202 -19.98 -4.41 9.11
N TYR A 203 -20.60 -5.58 9.23
CA TYR A 203 -20.73 -6.23 10.53
C TYR A 203 -19.39 -6.77 11.08
N ALA A 204 -18.59 -7.41 10.23
CA ALA A 204 -17.30 -7.95 10.64
C ALA A 204 -16.29 -6.83 10.94
N VAL A 205 -16.34 -5.75 10.16
CA VAL A 205 -15.46 -4.61 10.43
C VAL A 205 -15.89 -3.89 11.70
N VAL A 206 -17.19 -3.74 12.00
CA VAL A 206 -17.65 -3.09 13.24
C VAL A 206 -17.08 -3.76 14.50
N ASN A 207 -17.11 -5.09 14.59
CA ASN A 207 -16.57 -5.79 15.77
C ASN A 207 -15.03 -5.67 15.90
N LEU A 208 -14.31 -5.63 14.78
CA LEU A 208 -12.87 -5.36 14.81
C LEU A 208 -12.54 -3.88 15.03
N VAL A 209 -13.39 -2.98 14.56
CA VAL A 209 -13.27 -1.55 14.81
C VAL A 209 -13.39 -1.29 16.30
N GLU A 210 -14.25 -1.99 17.04
CA GLU A 210 -14.30 -1.91 18.50
C GLU A 210 -12.97 -2.34 19.15
N GLU A 211 -12.42 -3.51 18.77
CA GLU A 211 -11.13 -3.99 19.30
C GLU A 211 -9.96 -3.05 18.93
N PHE A 212 -9.93 -2.55 17.71
CA PHE A 212 -8.87 -1.64 17.26
C PHE A 212 -9.05 -0.21 17.74
N LYS A 213 -10.29 0.24 18.01
CA LYS A 213 -10.55 1.50 18.73
C LYS A 213 -10.00 1.43 20.14
N TYR A 214 -10.13 0.29 20.82
CA TYR A 214 -9.52 0.10 22.13
C TYR A 214 -7.98 0.20 22.06
N LEU A 215 -7.36 -0.47 21.08
CA LEU A 215 -5.91 -0.38 20.87
C LEU A 215 -5.45 1.05 20.51
N GLN A 216 -6.21 1.76 19.67
CA GLN A 216 -5.97 3.18 19.37
C GLN A 216 -6.05 4.04 20.64
N MET A 217 -7.09 3.86 21.45
CA MET A 217 -7.27 4.63 22.69
C MET A 217 -6.13 4.41 23.67
N VAL A 218 -5.65 3.16 23.80
CA VAL A 218 -4.48 2.83 24.62
C VAL A 218 -3.21 3.48 24.07
N TYR A 219 -3.04 3.47 22.74
CA TYR A 219 -1.91 4.11 22.08
C TYR A 219 -1.91 5.64 22.26
N ASP A 220 -3.05 6.30 22.11
CA ASP A 220 -3.16 7.75 22.28
C ASP A 220 -2.86 8.18 23.72
N MET A 221 -3.30 7.40 24.71
CA MET A 221 -2.95 7.63 26.12
C MET A 221 -1.45 7.49 26.40
N SER A 222 -0.72 6.70 25.61
CA SER A 222 0.73 6.53 25.78
C SER A 222 1.58 7.68 25.20
N LYS A 223 0.95 8.60 24.44
CA LYS A 223 1.62 9.78 23.85
C LYS A 223 1.51 11.06 24.68
N ILE A 224 0.75 11.04 25.79
CA ILE A 224 0.55 12.17 26.73
C ILE A 224 1.57 12.06 27.87
#